data_AF-A0A8H7X487-F1
#
_entry.id   AF-A0A8H7X487-F1
#
_cell.length_a   1.000
_cell.length_b   1.000
_cell.length_c   1.000
_cell.angle_alpha   90.00
_cell.angle_beta   90.00
_cell.angle_gamma   90.00
#
_symmetry.space_group_name_H-M   'P 1'
#
loop_
_entity.id
_entity.type
_entity.pdbx_description
1 polymer ?
#
loop_
_entity_poly.entity_id
_entity_poly.type
_entity_poly.pdbx_seq_one_letter_code
_entity_poly.pdbx_strand_id
1 'polypeptide(L)'
;MSKNAASIPTPKLRGLVVDDDGLVIGILEDFVVNGGRLSDVVKNEAGVCEERREKWAKQIREAVALLHEIDVVWGDGKPENVLVESGSDNCYLVDFGGS
;
A
#
# COMPACT_ATOMS: atom_id res chain seq x y z
N MET A 1 -12.78 -7.45 15.69
CA MET A 1 -11.99 -7.02 14.51
C MET A 1 -12.55 -7.73 13.29
N SER A 2 -12.70 -7.05 12.15
CA SER A 2 -13.13 -7.72 10.91
C SER A 2 -12.15 -8.86 10.58
N LYS A 3 -12.68 -10.02 10.18
CA LYS A 3 -11.89 -11.22 9.85
C LYS A 3 -10.90 -10.97 8.69
N ASN A 4 -11.15 -9.93 7.88
CA ASN A 4 -10.41 -9.68 6.65
C ASN A 4 -9.39 -8.54 6.76
N ALA A 5 -9.43 -7.74 7.84
CA ALA A 5 -8.54 -6.58 8.00
C ALA A 5 -7.05 -6.96 8.05
N ALA A 6 -6.71 -8.11 8.65
CA ALA A 6 -5.33 -8.59 8.73
C ALA A 6 -4.76 -9.09 7.40
N SER A 7 -5.63 -9.32 6.40
CA SER A 7 -5.28 -9.82 5.07
C SER A 7 -5.07 -8.70 4.05
N ILE A 8 -5.34 -7.44 4.42
CA ILE A 8 -5.14 -6.30 3.54
C ILE A 8 -3.64 -6.03 3.41
N PRO A 9 -3.09 -5.96 2.18
CA PRO A 9 -1.67 -5.71 1.97
C PRO A 9 -1.36 -4.22 2.18
N THR A 10 -1.32 -3.79 3.44
CA THR A 10 -0.90 -2.46 3.87
C THR A 10 0.20 -2.60 4.93
N PRO A 11 1.10 -1.62 5.07
CA PRO A 11 2.01 -1.55 6.21
C PRO A 11 1.21 -1.59 7.53
N LYS A 12 1.64 -2.41 8.49
CA LYS A 12 0.97 -2.45 9.79
C LYS A 12 1.30 -1.20 10.57
N LEU A 13 0.27 -0.49 11.02
CA LEU A 13 0.40 0.58 12.01
C LEU A 13 1.00 0.01 13.31
N ARG A 14 2.15 0.53 13.72
CA ARG A 14 2.84 0.16 14.96
C ARG A 14 2.61 1.15 16.09
N GLY A 15 2.37 2.42 15.78
CA GLY A 15 2.08 3.42 16.79
C GLY A 15 2.07 4.84 16.24
N LEU A 16 1.91 5.79 17.16
CA LEU A 16 2.02 7.23 16.90
C LEU A 16 3.39 7.71 17.36
N VAL A 17 3.96 8.66 16.63
CA VAL A 17 5.15 9.40 17.02
C VAL A 17 4.71 10.70 17.66
N VAL A 18 5.20 10.96 18.86
CA VAL A 18 4.79 12.10 19.70
C VAL A 18 6.04 12.88 20.10
N ASP A 19 5.96 14.21 20.09
CA ASP A 19 7.04 15.08 20.59
C ASP A 19 7.02 15.21 22.13
N ASP A 20 7.95 16.01 22.68
CA ASP A 20 8.11 16.20 24.12
C ASP A 20 6.90 16.90 24.77
N ASP A 21 6.10 17.63 24.00
CA ASP A 21 4.90 18.36 24.46
C ASP A 21 3.61 17.52 24.34
N GLY A 22 3.71 16.30 23.81
CA GLY A 22 2.56 15.40 23.64
C GLY A 22 1.83 15.57 22.30
N LEU A 23 2.37 16.32 21.35
CA LEU A 23 1.78 16.50 20.02
C LEU A 23 2.11 15.31 19.12
N VAL A 24 1.10 14.75 18.44
CA VAL A 24 1.29 13.70 17.44
C VAL A 24 1.91 14.32 16.18
N ILE A 25 3.15 13.96 15.89
CA ILE A 25 3.92 14.48 14.75
C ILE A 25 4.05 13.45 13.61
N GLY A 26 3.59 12.21 13.84
CA GLY A 26 3.65 11.19 12.80
C GLY A 26 3.11 9.84 13.22
N ILE A 27 3.25 8.91 12.30
CA ILE A 27 2.81 7.53 12.40
C ILE A 27 4.02 6.61 12.16
N LEU A 28 4.12 5.52 12.92
CA LEU A 28 5.11 4.47 12.71
C LEU A 28 4.44 3.25 12.09
N GLU A 29 4.97 2.76 10.98
CA GLU A 29 4.45 1.60 10.24
C GLU A 29 5.56 0.57 9.99
N ASP A 30 5.17 -0.66 9.66
CA ASP A 30 6.11 -1.66 9.16
C ASP A 30 6.80 -1.19 7.88
N PHE A 31 8.13 -1.30 7.85
CA PHE A 31 8.89 -1.01 6.63
C PHE A 31 8.71 -2.15 5.62
N VAL A 32 8.10 -1.84 4.47
CA VAL A 32 8.02 -2.77 3.34
C VAL A 32 9.30 -2.65 2.53
N VAL A 33 10.09 -3.72 2.48
CA VAL A 33 11.29 -3.78 1.62
C VAL A 33 10.82 -3.81 0.16
N ASN A 34 10.95 -2.69 -0.55
CA ASN A 34 10.34 -2.50 -1.86
C ASN A 34 11.34 -2.06 -2.94
N GLY A 35 10.97 -2.32 -4.20
CA GLY A 35 11.72 -1.90 -5.39
C GLY A 35 11.35 -0.49 -5.86
N GLY A 36 10.43 0.18 -5.16
CA GLY A 36 9.89 1.49 -5.48
C GLY A 36 8.37 1.51 -5.58
N ARG A 37 7.86 2.68 -5.96
CA ARG A 37 6.44 2.87 -6.27
C ARG A 37 6.12 2.23 -7.61
N LEU A 38 4.88 1.80 -7.79
CA LEU A 38 4.43 1.20 -9.04
C LEU A 38 4.62 2.16 -10.23
N SER A 39 4.41 3.47 -10.03
CA SER A 39 4.70 4.49 -11.04
C SER A 39 6.17 4.49 -11.50
N ASP A 40 7.11 4.38 -10.56
CA ASP A 40 8.55 4.35 -10.84
C ASP A 40 8.95 3.05 -11.53
N VAL A 41 8.41 1.91 -11.08
CA VAL A 41 8.67 0.60 -11.67
C VAL A 41 8.22 0.58 -13.14
N VAL A 42 6.99 1.01 -13.42
CA VAL A 42 6.44 1.04 -14.79
C VAL A 42 7.22 2.00 -15.71
N LYS A 43 7.73 3.10 -15.15
CA LYS A 43 8.48 4.11 -15.92
C LYS A 43 9.91 3.67 -16.22
N ASN A 44 10.59 3.07 -15.25
CA ASN A 44 12.03 2.81 -15.32
C ASN A 44 12.36 1.42 -15.86
N GLU A 45 11.46 0.45 -15.72
CA GLU A 45 11.68 -0.89 -16.25
C GLU A 45 11.20 -1.00 -17.71
N ALA A 46 12.15 -1.22 -18.61
CA ALA A 46 11.85 -1.40 -20.02
C ALA A 46 11.01 -2.66 -20.23
N GLY A 47 9.78 -2.48 -20.73
CA GLY A 47 8.95 -3.59 -21.19
C GLY A 47 8.41 -4.48 -20.07
N VAL A 48 7.89 -3.90 -18.98
CA VAL A 48 7.09 -4.66 -17.99
C VAL A 48 6.05 -5.49 -18.73
N CYS A 49 6.13 -6.82 -18.61
CA CYS A 49 5.26 -7.76 -19.33
C CYS A 49 3.80 -7.66 -18.88
N GLU A 50 2.89 -8.08 -19.74
CA GLU A 50 1.45 -8.05 -19.50
C GLU A 50 1.05 -8.84 -18.26
N GLU A 51 1.59 -10.06 -18.10
CA GLU A 51 1.32 -10.93 -16.95
C GLU A 51 1.60 -10.24 -15.61
N ARG A 52 2.70 -9.49 -15.52
CA ARG A 52 3.06 -8.77 -14.30
C ARG A 52 2.12 -7.60 -14.01
N ARG A 53 1.70 -6.87 -15.06
CA ARG A 53 0.69 -5.80 -14.94
C ARG A 53 -0.66 -6.35 -14.50
N GLU A 54 -1.06 -7.50 -15.04
CA GLU A 54 -2.30 -8.19 -14.66
C GLU A 54 -2.26 -8.65 -13.21
N LYS A 55 -1.12 -9.20 -12.75
CA LYS A 55 -0.89 -9.57 -11.35
C LYS A 55 -1.10 -8.36 -10.43
N TRP A 56 -0.43 -7.24 -10.70
CA TRP A 56 -0.57 -6.04 -9.87
C TRP A 56 -2.00 -5.49 -9.87
N ALA A 57 -2.61 -5.39 -11.05
CA ALA A 57 -3.99 -4.92 -11.17
C ALA A 57 -4.97 -5.84 -10.40
N LYS A 58 -4.74 -7.15 -10.41
CA LYS A 58 -5.51 -8.11 -9.62
C LYS A 58 -5.33 -7.88 -8.12
N GLN A 59 -4.09 -7.79 -7.64
CA GLN A 59 -3.80 -7.58 -6.22
C GLN A 59 -4.35 -6.26 -5.68
N ILE A 60 -4.23 -5.17 -6.45
CA ILE A 60 -4.80 -3.87 -6.09
C ILE A 60 -6.33 -3.97 -6.00
N ARG A 61 -6.99 -4.62 -6.96
CA ARG A 61 -8.45 -4.83 -6.93
C ARG A 61 -8.89 -5.65 -5.73
N GLU A 62 -8.18 -6.73 -5.41
CA GLU A 62 -8.47 -7.57 -4.24
C GLU A 62 -8.27 -6.80 -2.93
N ALA A 63 -7.18 -6.03 -2.80
CA ALA A 63 -6.90 -5.20 -1.64
C ALA A 63 -7.98 -4.12 -1.42
N VAL A 64 -8.40 -3.44 -2.48
CA VAL A 64 -9.49 -2.45 -2.44
C VAL A 64 -10.83 -3.09 -2.07
N ALA A 65 -11.13 -4.30 -2.57
CA ALA A 65 -12.32 -5.03 -2.17
C ALA A 65 -12.32 -5.35 -0.67
N LEU A 66 -11.18 -5.81 -0.13
CA LEU A 66 -11.04 -6.08 1.31
C LEU A 66 -11.17 -4.82 2.18
N LEU A 67 -10.69 -3.66 1.70
CA LEU A 67 -10.92 -2.37 2.36
C LEU A 67 -12.42 -2.03 2.40
N HIS A 68 -13.12 -2.17 1.27
CA HIS A 68 -14.55 -1.89 1.21
C HIS A 68 -15.40 -2.86 2.05
N GLU A 69 -14.98 -4.12 2.21
CA GLU A 69 -15.64 -5.08 3.10
C GLU A 69 -15.61 -4.67 4.59
N ILE A 70 -14.72 -3.74 4.96
CA ILE A 70 -14.61 -3.20 6.31
C ILE A 70 -15.02 -1.72 6.38
N ASP A 71 -15.78 -1.26 5.39
CA ASP A 71 -16.29 0.11 5.26
C ASP A 71 -15.18 1.18 5.19
N VAL A 72 -13.97 0.80 4.75
CA VAL A 72 -12.84 1.71 4.53
C VAL A 72 -12.70 2.02 3.05
N VAL A 73 -12.67 3.30 2.72
CA VAL A 73 -12.34 3.79 1.38
C VAL A 73 -10.88 4.23 1.36
N TRP A 74 -10.11 3.81 0.36
CA TRP A 74 -8.70 4.18 0.25
C TRP A 74 -8.49 5.70 0.04
N GLY A 75 -9.33 6.34 -0.78
CA GLY A 75 -9.35 7.79 -0.97
C GLY A 75 -8.43 8.30 -2.08
N ASP A 76 -7.16 7.87 -2.12
CA ASP A 76 -6.15 8.37 -3.07
C ASP A 76 -5.49 7.23 -3.87
N GLY A 77 -6.32 6.44 -4.55
CA GLY A 77 -5.87 5.28 -5.32
C GLY A 77 -5.14 5.67 -6.60
N LYS A 78 -3.80 5.67 -6.57
CA LYS A 78 -2.93 5.98 -7.72
C LYS A 78 -1.63 5.16 -7.69
N PRO A 79 -0.92 5.00 -8.83
CA PRO A 79 0.30 4.20 -8.88
C PRO A 79 1.44 4.69 -7.98
N GLU A 80 1.46 5.96 -7.60
CA GLU A 80 2.42 6.52 -6.64
C GLU A 80 2.20 6.01 -5.21
N ASN A 81 0.98 5.58 -4.90
CA ASN A 81 0.56 5.09 -3.59
C ASN A 81 0.54 3.55 -3.53
N VAL A 82 1.18 2.89 -4.48
CA VAL A 82 1.37 1.44 -4.48
C VAL A 82 2.86 1.14 -4.43
N LEU A 83 3.29 0.38 -3.43
CA LEU A 83 4.65 -0.15 -3.35
C LEU A 83 4.71 -1.54 -4.00
N VAL A 84 5.80 -1.84 -4.70
CA VAL A 84 6.09 -3.18 -5.24
C VAL A 84 7.16 -3.82 -4.37
N GLU A 85 6.80 -4.86 -3.62
CA GLU A 85 7.71 -5.54 -2.69
C GLU A 85 8.88 -6.21 -3.43
N SER A 86 10.09 -6.00 -2.92
CA SER A 86 11.30 -6.61 -3.45
C SER A 86 11.29 -8.11 -3.19
N GLY A 87 11.39 -8.91 -4.25
CA GLY A 87 11.49 -10.37 -4.19
C GLY A 87 10.18 -11.08 -4.51
N SER A 88 9.06 -10.69 -3.89
CA SER A 88 7.74 -11.30 -4.18
C SER A 88 7.01 -10.62 -5.34
N ASP A 89 7.37 -9.37 -5.64
CA ASP A 89 6.71 -8.52 -6.63
C ASP A 89 5.21 -8.31 -6.33
N ASN A 90 4.84 -8.35 -5.04
CA ASN A 90 3.48 -8.12 -4.57
C ASN A 90 3.23 -6.62 -4.32
N CYS A 91 1.99 -6.19 -4.53
CA CYS A 91 1.57 -4.82 -4.27
C CYS A 91 1.17 -4.60 -2.81
N TYR A 92 1.65 -3.50 -2.23
CA TYR A 92 1.16 -2.94 -0.97
C TYR A 92 0.53 -1.58 -1.21
N LEU A 93 -0.66 -1.37 -0.66
CA LEU A 93 -1.33 -0.07 -0.70
C LEU A 93 -0.79 0.80 0.44
N VAL A 94 -0.46 2.04 0.13
CA VAL A 94 -0.01 3.05 1.10
C VAL A 94 -0.79 4.34 0.91
N ASP A 95 -0.56 5.30 1.80
CA ASP A 95 -1.14 6.65 1.75
C ASP A 95 -2.67 6.65 1.67
N PHE A 96 -3.28 6.59 2.86
CA PHE A 96 -4.73 6.67 3.06
C PHE A 96 -5.20 8.11 3.32
N GLY A 97 -4.33 9.10 3.08
CA GLY A 97 -4.69 10.50 3.15
C GLY A 97 -5.50 10.89 1.91
N GLY A 98 -6.82 10.99 2.05
CA GLY A 98 -7.66 11.54 0.98
C GLY A 98 -7.44 13.05 0.84
N SER A 99 -7.21 13.52 -0.39
CA SER A 99 -7.24 14.93 -0.77
C SER A 99 -8.18 15.15 -1.95
#